data_AF-A0A3B0SIR8-F1
#
_entry.id   AF-A0A3B0SIR8-F1
#
_cell.length_a   1.000
_cell.length_b   1.000
_cell.length_c   1.000
_cell.angle_alpha   90.00
_cell.angle_beta   90.00
_cell.angle_gamma   90.00
#
_symmetry.space_group_name_H-M   'P 1'
#
loop_
_entity.id
_entity.type
_entity.pdbx_description
1 polymer ?
#
loop_
_entity_poly.entity_id
_entity_poly.type
_entity_poly.pdbx_seq_one_letter_code
_entity_poly.pdbx_strand_id
1 'polypeptide(L)'
;MRNESAVNRKTYVLDTCVLLADPYSLLQFEEHNVVLPLVVVEELDRHKTRMDEVGANARSTIRLLEDLGASRSGGLNTATPLPNGGTLRIEINGIVSERLPKALDPTTTRPRTLSCRR
;
A
#
# COMPACT_ATOMS: atom_id res chain seq x y z
N MET A 1 -34.64 -9.14 -15.18
CA MET A 1 -33.25 -9.54 -15.48
C MET A 1 -32.39 -8.32 -15.13
N ARG A 2 -31.67 -8.35 -14.01
CA ARG A 2 -30.91 -7.18 -13.53
C ARG A 2 -29.66 -7.05 -14.39
N ASN A 3 -29.54 -5.90 -15.03
CA ASN A 3 -28.41 -5.52 -15.86
C ASN A 3 -27.18 -5.42 -14.96
N GLU A 4 -26.31 -6.43 -14.98
CA GLU A 4 -24.98 -6.36 -14.38
C GLU A 4 -24.15 -5.39 -15.23
N SER A 5 -24.29 -4.09 -14.94
CA SER A 5 -23.28 -3.11 -15.31
C SER A 5 -21.97 -3.62 -14.70
N ALA A 6 -21.04 -4.06 -15.54
CA ALA A 6 -19.71 -4.44 -15.11
C ALA A 6 -19.06 -3.23 -14.43
N VAL A 7 -19.20 -3.15 -13.11
CA VAL A 7 -18.55 -2.14 -12.29
C VAL A 7 -17.06 -2.30 -12.57
N ASN A 8 -16.45 -1.26 -13.14
CA ASN A 8 -15.03 -1.25 -13.50
C ASN A 8 -14.18 -1.18 -12.22
N ARG A 9 -14.16 -2.27 -11.45
CA ARG A 9 -13.38 -2.39 -10.22
C ARG A 9 -11.92 -2.48 -10.60
N LYS A 10 -11.21 -1.38 -10.37
CA LYS A 10 -9.75 -1.34 -10.50
C LYS A 10 -9.11 -2.01 -9.30
N THR A 11 -7.89 -2.51 -9.52
CA THR A 11 -7.04 -3.02 -8.45
C THR A 11 -5.89 -2.05 -8.25
N TYR A 12 -5.75 -1.54 -7.04
CA TYR A 12 -4.66 -0.66 -6.63
C TYR A 12 -3.67 -1.45 -5.78
N VAL A 13 -2.38 -1.24 -6.03
CA VAL A 13 -1.32 -1.74 -5.19
C VAL A 13 -0.81 -0.56 -4.37
N LEU A 14 -0.89 -0.66 -3.05
CA LEU A 14 -0.43 0.39 -2.16
C LEU A 14 1.05 0.22 -1.80
N ASP A 15 1.75 1.34 -1.78
CA ASP A 15 3.14 1.47 -1.35
C ASP A 15 3.18 2.04 0.07
N THR A 16 4.23 1.73 0.82
CA THR A 16 4.53 2.31 2.13
C THR A 16 4.52 3.83 2.08
N CYS A 17 5.04 4.46 1.02
CA CYS A 17 5.13 5.92 0.93
C CYS A 17 3.76 6.60 1.04
N VAL A 18 2.71 5.98 0.46
CA VAL A 18 1.34 6.49 0.52
C VAL A 18 0.81 6.39 1.95
N LEU A 19 1.07 5.27 2.62
CA LEU A 19 0.60 4.99 3.98
C LEU A 19 1.32 5.83 5.04
N LEU A 20 2.60 6.14 4.83
CA LEU A 20 3.37 7.04 5.67
C LEU A 20 2.97 8.50 5.50
N ALA A 21 2.45 8.88 4.34
CA ALA A 21 1.91 10.21 4.09
C ALA A 21 0.50 10.37 4.68
N ASP A 22 -0.37 9.37 4.50
CA ASP A 22 -1.72 9.34 5.05
C ASP A 22 -2.13 7.91 5.45
N PRO A 23 -2.29 7.62 6.74
CA PRO A 23 -2.70 6.29 7.21
C PRO A 23 -4.13 5.91 6.78
N TYR A 24 -5.00 6.88 6.49
CA TYR A 24 -6.39 6.64 6.08
C TYR A 24 -6.57 6.41 4.59
N SER A 25 -5.50 6.55 3.79
CA SER A 25 -5.52 6.29 2.35
C SER A 25 -6.05 4.89 2.01
N LEU A 26 -5.81 3.88 2.87
CA LEU A 26 -6.38 2.52 2.76
C LEU A 26 -7.90 2.48 2.62
N LEU A 27 -8.62 3.46 3.19
CA LEU A 27 -10.07 3.51 3.20
C LEU A 27 -10.64 4.32 2.02
N GLN A 28 -9.81 5.04 1.27
CA GLN A 28 -10.25 6.00 0.24
C GLN A 28 -10.50 5.35 -1.13
N PHE A 29 -10.37 4.03 -1.25
CA PHE A 29 -10.51 3.32 -2.52
C PHE A 29 -11.94 2.85 -2.83
N GLU A 30 -12.93 3.25 -2.03
CA GLU A 30 -14.37 3.03 -2.26
C GLU A 30 -14.68 1.58 -2.70
N GLU A 31 -15.19 1.38 -3.92
CA GLU A 31 -15.62 0.11 -4.50
C GLU A 31 -14.49 -0.76 -5.10
N HIS A 32 -13.23 -0.29 -4.99
CA HIS A 32 -12.08 -0.90 -5.66
C HIS A 32 -11.34 -1.93 -4.80
N ASN A 33 -10.51 -2.73 -5.46
CA ASN A 33 -9.69 -3.73 -4.78
C ASN A 33 -8.34 -3.11 -4.40
N VAL A 34 -7.92 -3.30 -3.16
CA VAL A 34 -6.65 -2.83 -2.62
C VAL A 34 -5.78 -4.05 -2.30
N VAL A 35 -4.56 -4.02 -2.81
CA VAL A 35 -3.56 -5.04 -2.55
C VAL A 35 -2.39 -4.39 -1.84
N LEU A 36 -2.00 -4.96 -0.70
CA LEU A 36 -0.87 -4.52 0.09
C LEU A 36 0.23 -5.59 0.01
N PRO A 37 1.38 -5.33 -0.63
CA PRO A 37 2.50 -6.26 -0.58
C PRO A 37 2.95 -6.51 0.87
N LEU A 38 3.32 -7.75 1.22
CA LEU A 38 3.84 -8.04 2.56
C LEU A 38 5.06 -7.16 2.92
N VAL A 39 5.92 -6.88 1.94
CA VAL A 39 7.10 -6.00 2.12
C VAL A 39 6.71 -4.60 2.61
N VAL A 40 5.53 -4.08 2.25
CA VAL A 40 5.04 -2.78 2.72
C VAL A 40 4.70 -2.82 4.21
N VAL A 41 4.13 -3.94 4.69
CA VAL A 41 3.85 -4.13 6.12
C VAL A 41 5.15 -4.19 6.92
N GLU A 42 6.17 -4.88 6.40
CA GLU A 42 7.50 -4.94 7.02
C GLU A 42 8.18 -3.57 7.07
N GLU A 43 8.03 -2.76 6.01
CA GLU A 43 8.53 -1.38 5.97
C GLU A 43 7.85 -0.47 6.99
N LEU A 44 6.51 -0.55 7.08
CA LEU A 44 5.76 0.18 8.11
C LEU A 44 6.24 -0.20 9.51
N ASP A 45 6.51 -1.49 9.76
CA ASP A 45 6.97 -1.94 11.07
C ASP A 45 8.34 -1.33 11.44
N ARG A 46 9.27 -1.26 10.48
CA ARG A 46 10.56 -0.56 10.67
C ARG A 46 10.36 0.92 11.01
N HIS A 47 9.38 1.58 10.38
CA HIS A 47 9.11 3.01 10.57
C HIS A 47 8.41 3.36 11.88
N LYS A 48 7.71 2.42 12.54
CA LYS A 48 7.03 2.66 13.83
C LYS A 48 7.94 3.21 14.94
N THR A 49 9.24 2.90 14.90
CA THR A 49 10.24 3.32 15.91
C THR A 49 10.59 4.80 15.83
N ARG A 50 10.27 5.46 14.72
CA ARG A 50 10.53 6.90 14.55
C ARG A 50 9.63 7.72 15.47
N MET A 51 10.19 8.81 16.00
CA MET A 51 9.48 9.73 16.90
C MET A 51 8.86 10.92 16.17
N ASP A 52 8.93 10.95 14.85
CA ASP A 52 8.37 11.99 13.99
C ASP A 52 6.97 11.61 13.48
N GLU A 53 6.40 12.48 12.66
CA GLU A 53 5.10 12.29 12.01
C GLU A 53 5.05 11.02 11.17
N VAL A 54 6.15 10.68 10.49
CA VAL A 54 6.25 9.44 9.70
C VAL A 54 6.10 8.21 10.60
N GLY A 55 6.75 8.20 11.76
CA GLY A 55 6.55 7.14 12.75
C GLY A 55 5.14 7.11 13.34
N ALA A 56 4.53 8.29 13.55
CA ALA A 56 3.14 8.38 14.01
C ALA A 56 2.17 7.78 12.97
N ASN A 57 2.34 8.11 11.70
CA ASN A 57 1.54 7.59 10.61
C ASN A 57 1.74 6.07 10.46
N ALA A 58 2.99 5.58 10.50
CA ALA A 58 3.27 4.13 10.48
C ALA A 58 2.54 3.37 11.59
N ARG A 59 2.54 3.91 12.83
CA ARG A 59 1.81 3.31 13.96
C ARG A 59 0.29 3.34 13.72
N SER A 60 -0.25 4.43 13.20
CA SER A 60 -1.68 4.57 12.88
C SER A 60 -2.11 3.60 11.78
N THR A 61 -1.32 3.47 10.70
CA THR A 61 -1.59 2.51 9.63
C THR A 61 -1.61 1.09 10.14
N ILE A 62 -0.64 0.69 10.98
CA ILE A 62 -0.61 -0.69 11.48
C ILE A 62 -1.79 -0.96 12.42
N ARG A 63 -2.18 -0.02 13.28
CA ARG A 63 -3.41 -0.15 14.07
C ARG A 63 -4.65 -0.30 13.18
N LEU A 64 -4.73 0.48 12.10
CA LEU A 64 -5.83 0.36 11.14
C LEU A 64 -5.85 -1.02 10.47
N LEU A 65 -4.69 -1.57 10.10
CA LEU A 65 -4.59 -2.92 9.55
C LEU A 65 -5.02 -3.98 10.57
N GLU A 66 -4.64 -3.82 11.84
CA GLU A 66 -5.09 -4.69 12.93
C GLU A 66 -6.61 -4.63 13.11
N ASP A 67 -7.20 -3.44 13.10
CA ASP A 67 -8.66 -3.21 13.20
C ASP A 67 -9.43 -3.85 12.03
N LEU A 68 -8.85 -3.81 10.82
CA LEU A 68 -9.38 -4.47 9.64
C LEU A 68 -9.23 -6.01 9.66
N GLY A 69 -8.53 -6.55 10.65
CA GLY A 69 -8.43 -7.99 10.89
C GLY A 69 -7.11 -8.62 10.44
N ALA A 70 -6.04 -7.84 10.21
CA ALA A 70 -4.72 -8.39 9.89
C ALA A 70 -4.22 -9.42 10.93
N SER A 71 -4.59 -9.26 12.20
CA SER A 71 -4.21 -10.15 13.31
C SER A 71 -5.18 -11.30 13.57
N ARG A 72 -6.28 -11.44 12.80
CA ARG A 72 -7.25 -12.54 12.97
C ARG A 72 -6.74 -13.83 12.32
N SER A 73 -7.29 -14.98 12.71
CA SER A 73 -6.99 -16.26 12.04
C SER A 73 -7.40 -16.21 10.56
N GLY A 74 -6.42 -16.37 9.67
CA GLY A 74 -6.56 -16.13 8.23
C GLY A 74 -6.02 -14.76 7.77
N GLY A 75 -5.93 -13.77 8.66
CA GLY A 75 -5.39 -12.44 8.38
C GLY A 75 -6.05 -11.77 7.18
N LEU A 76 -5.30 -10.95 6.47
CA LEU A 76 -5.70 -10.34 5.21
C LEU A 76 -5.17 -11.12 4.00
N ASN A 77 -4.86 -12.41 4.12
CA ASN A 77 -4.32 -13.20 3.00
C ASN A 77 -5.32 -13.38 1.83
N THR A 78 -6.59 -13.11 2.08
CA THR A 78 -7.69 -13.14 1.12
C THR A 78 -8.38 -11.80 1.08
N ALA A 79 -9.06 -11.51 -0.03
CA ALA A 79 -9.78 -10.27 -0.24
C ALA A 79 -10.89 -10.11 0.83
N THR A 80 -10.65 -9.21 1.78
CA THR A 80 -11.55 -8.91 2.89
C THR A 80 -12.37 -7.67 2.53
N PRO A 81 -13.71 -7.71 2.62
CA PRO A 81 -14.55 -6.58 2.27
C PRO A 81 -14.31 -5.40 3.21
N LEU A 82 -14.11 -4.23 2.62
CA LEU A 82 -14.03 -2.96 3.35
C LEU A 82 -15.43 -2.38 3.56
N PRO A 83 -15.64 -1.54 4.58
CA PRO A 83 -16.93 -0.86 4.83
C PRO A 83 -17.45 -0.08 3.61
N ASN A 84 -16.54 0.39 2.75
CA ASN A 84 -16.83 1.25 1.61
C ASN A 84 -17.16 0.48 0.32
N GLY A 85 -17.25 -0.85 0.38
CA GLY A 85 -17.68 -1.71 -0.74
C GLY A 85 -16.54 -2.33 -1.56
N GLY A 86 -15.30 -1.92 -1.33
CA GLY A 86 -14.09 -2.49 -1.92
C GLY A 86 -13.57 -3.71 -1.15
N THR A 87 -12.37 -4.16 -1.52
CA THR A 87 -11.69 -5.26 -0.82
C THR A 87 -10.26 -4.91 -0.47
N LEU A 88 -9.74 -5.46 0.61
CA LEU A 88 -8.33 -5.37 1.02
C LEU A 88 -7.73 -6.76 1.15
N ARG A 89 -6.54 -6.97 0.61
CA ARG A 89 -5.71 -8.15 0.90
C ARG A 89 -4.25 -7.80 1.01
N ILE A 90 -3.52 -8.57 1.80
CA ILE A 90 -2.07 -8.60 1.88
C ILE A 90 -1.57 -9.72 0.97
N GLU A 91 -0.73 -9.37 0.00
CA GLU A 91 -0.11 -10.33 -0.91
C GLU A 91 1.27 -10.75 -0.38
N ILE A 92 1.40 -12.05 -0.07
CA ILE A 92 2.60 -12.66 0.52
C ILE A 92 3.58 -13.12 -0.57
N ASN A 93 3.05 -13.55 -1.72
CA ASN A 93 3.86 -13.91 -2.87
C ASN A 93 4.26 -12.62 -3.57
N GLY A 94 5.51 -12.20 -3.40
CA GLY A 94 6.02 -10.92 -3.89
C GLY A 94 5.37 -10.52 -5.20
N ILE A 95 4.58 -9.44 -5.16
CA ILE A 95 4.09 -8.81 -6.37
C ILE A 95 5.36 -8.39 -7.08
N VAL A 96 5.79 -9.15 -8.08
CA VAL A 96 6.71 -8.62 -9.06
C VAL A 96 5.88 -7.53 -9.71
N SER A 97 6.08 -6.29 -9.27
CA SER A 97 5.60 -5.10 -9.96
C SER A 97 6.28 -5.08 -11.32
N GLU A 98 5.87 -5.94 -12.25
CA GLU A 98 6.36 -5.99 -13.63
C GLU A 98 5.96 -4.74 -14.43
N ARG A 99 5.41 -3.72 -13.79
CA ARG A 99 5.08 -2.43 -14.42
C ARG A 99 5.41 -1.23 -13.54
N LEU A 100 6.62 -1.18 -13.00
CA LEU A 100 7.28 0.13 -12.96
C LEU A 100 7.67 0.48 -14.41
N PRO A 101 7.27 1.64 -14.95
CA PRO A 101 7.89 2.14 -16.17
C PRO A 101 9.40 2.15 -15.94
N LYS A 102 10.19 1.72 -16.93
CA LYS A 102 11.67 1.67 -16.87
C LYS A 102 12.34 2.99 -16.44
N ALA A 103 11.59 4.08 -16.33
CA ALA A 103 12.02 5.38 -15.85
C ALA A 103 12.32 5.44 -14.33
N LEU A 104 11.84 4.49 -13.52
CA LEU A 104 11.99 4.50 -12.05
C LEU A 104 12.74 3.28 -11.51
N ASP A 105 13.65 2.72 -12.30
CA ASP A 105 14.50 1.60 -11.87
C ASP A 105 15.61 2.10 -10.92
N PRO A 106 15.64 1.66 -9.64
CA PRO A 106 16.67 2.04 -8.67
C PRO A 106 18.05 1.41 -8.96
N THR A 107 18.17 0.53 -9.96
CA THR A 107 19.46 0.00 -10.44
C THR A 107 20.15 0.92 -11.45
N THR A 108 19.50 2.01 -11.88
CA THR A 108 20.17 3.07 -12.63
C THR A 108 21.09 3.85 -11.70
N THR A 109 22.37 3.48 -11.76
CA THR A 109 23.51 4.17 -11.14
C THR A 109 23.36 5.70 -11.16
N ARG A 110 23.46 6.31 -9.98
CA ARG A 110 23.42 7.76 -9.74
C ARG A 110 24.19 8.55 -10.82
N PRO A 111 23.54 9.42 -11.62
CA PRO A 111 24.28 10.40 -12.40
C PRO A 111 24.87 11.47 -11.46
N ARG A 112 26.15 11.73 -11.71
CA ARG A 112 27.08 12.53 -10.93
C ARG A 112 26.60 13.98 -10.78
N THR A 113 26.86 14.52 -9.59
CA THR A 113 26.89 15.93 -9.20
C THR A 113 27.07 16.89 -10.39
N LEU A 114 26.01 17.64 -10.73
CA LEU A 114 26.15 18.84 -11.55
C LEU A 114 26.60 19.99 -10.65
N SER A 115 27.92 20.22 -10.60
CA SER A 115 28.48 21.49 -10.14
C SER A 115 28.27 22.51 -11.26
N CYS A 116 27.28 23.40 -11.10
CA CYS A 116 27.22 24.60 -11.91
C CYS A 116 28.15 25.64 -11.25
N ARG A 117 29.37 25.76 -11.78
CA ARG A 117 30.22 26.94 -11.56
C ARG A 117 29.63 28.09 -12.39
N ARG A 118 29.56 29.27 -11.78
CA ARG A 118 29.20 30.55 -12.40
C ARG A 118 30.01 30.83 -13.66
#